data_AF-A0A328A2G9-F1
#
_entry.id   AF-A0A328A2G9-F1
#
_cell.length_a   1.000
_cell.length_b   1.000
_cell.length_c   1.000
_cell.angle_alpha   90.00
_cell.angle_beta   90.00
_cell.angle_gamma   90.00
#
_symmetry.space_group_name_H-M   'P 1'
#
loop_
_entity.id
_entity.type
_entity.pdbx_description
1 polymer ?
#
loop_
_entity_poly.entity_id
_entity_poly.type
_entity_poly.pdbx_seq_one_letter_code
_entity_poly.pdbx_strand_id
1 'polypeptide(L)'
;MFTEKERLNLIMSYGLEESIDLYNKYYDEIHSIDLKKFKSTMSIQYDLPQKLADAIYFIEYHYKNRGPHFEEIMDFFNTLRAIERQVI
;
A
#
# COMPACT_ATOMS: atom_id res chain seq x y z
N MET A 1 -7.02 -7.04 -12.04
CA MET A 1 -7.02 -6.14 -10.86
C MET A 1 -6.65 -6.98 -9.66
N PHE A 2 -5.68 -6.54 -8.84
CA PHE A 2 -5.18 -7.30 -7.69
C PHE A 2 -6.22 -7.35 -6.57
N THR A 3 -6.41 -8.52 -5.97
CA THR A 3 -7.19 -8.71 -4.73
C THR A 3 -6.45 -8.14 -3.51
N GLU A 4 -7.14 -7.88 -2.40
CA GLU A 4 -6.50 -7.38 -1.17
C GLU A 4 -5.40 -8.32 -0.66
N LYS A 5 -5.69 -9.63 -0.66
CA LYS A 5 -4.71 -10.64 -0.28
C LYS A 5 -3.47 -10.60 -1.17
N GLU A 6 -3.63 -10.47 -2.48
CA GLU A 6 -2.50 -10.35 -3.40
C GLU A 6 -1.70 -9.07 -3.16
N ARG A 7 -2.36 -7.93 -2.96
CA ARG A 7 -1.68 -6.65 -2.70
C ARG A 7 -0.84 -6.71 -1.42
N LEU A 8 -1.43 -7.19 -0.33
CA LEU A 8 -0.72 -7.37 0.93
C LEU A 8 0.45 -8.34 0.79
N ASN A 9 0.24 -9.49 0.13
CA ASN A 9 1.31 -10.46 -0.09
C ASN A 9 2.47 -9.87 -0.93
N LEU A 10 2.16 -9.13 -1.98
CA LEU A 10 3.17 -8.48 -2.82
C LEU A 10 3.99 -7.45 -2.03
N ILE A 11 3.32 -6.58 -1.27
CA ILE A 11 4.01 -5.59 -0.42
C ILE A 11 4.90 -6.30 0.60
N MET A 12 4.34 -7.29 1.31
CA MET A 12 5.05 -8.01 2.37
C MET A 12 6.26 -8.80 1.85
N SER A 13 6.24 -9.25 0.60
CA SER A 13 7.30 -10.07 0.02
C SER A 13 8.34 -9.24 -0.74
N TYR A 14 7.94 -8.13 -1.36
CA TYR A 14 8.77 -7.45 -2.35
C TYR A 14 8.76 -5.91 -2.29
N GLY A 15 7.93 -5.28 -1.45
CA GLY A 15 7.65 -3.84 -1.56
C GLY A 15 7.66 -3.07 -0.25
N LEU A 16 8.35 -3.56 0.78
CA LEU A 16 8.33 -2.95 2.12
C LEU A 16 8.94 -1.55 2.13
N GLU A 17 10.11 -1.38 1.52
CA GLU A 17 10.84 -0.09 1.49
C GLU A 17 10.12 0.90 0.57
N GLU A 18 9.75 0.47 -0.63
CA GLU A 18 9.03 1.26 -1.62
C GLU A 18 7.67 1.73 -1.10
N SER A 19 7.01 0.93 -0.27
CA SER A 19 5.76 1.36 0.39
C SER A 19 6.00 2.55 1.31
N ILE A 20 7.09 2.51 2.09
CA ILE A 20 7.47 3.61 2.98
C ILE A 20 7.87 4.85 2.17
N ASP A 21 8.54 4.67 1.04
CA ASP A 21 8.93 5.78 0.16
C ASP A 21 7.73 6.46 -0.49
N LEU A 22 6.78 5.69 -1.03
CA LEU A 22 5.51 6.22 -1.53
C LEU A 22 4.76 6.99 -0.44
N TYR A 23 4.73 6.44 0.78
CA TYR A 23 4.10 7.10 1.91
C TYR A 23 4.79 8.42 2.28
N ASN A 24 6.13 8.45 2.32
CA ASN A 24 6.87 9.68 2.63
C ASN A 24 6.72 10.74 1.53
N LYS A 25 6.66 10.32 0.26
CA LYS A 25 6.49 11.20 -0.89
C LYS A 25 5.20 12.00 -0.84
N TYR A 26 4.11 11.38 -0.36
CA TYR A 26 2.78 11.99 -0.31
C TYR A 26 2.28 12.29 1.10
N TYR A 27 3.17 12.23 2.09
CA TYR A 27 2.81 12.37 3.50
C TYR A 27 1.98 13.63 3.78
N ASP A 28 2.36 14.76 3.15
CA ASP A 28 1.73 16.06 3.34
C ASP A 28 0.34 16.19 2.70
N GLU A 29 -0.01 15.29 1.76
CA GLU A 29 -1.30 15.31 1.05
C GLU A 29 -2.38 14.49 1.77
N ILE A 30 -2.01 13.78 2.84
CA ILE A 30 -2.93 12.92 3.58
C ILE A 30 -3.81 13.77 4.50
N HIS A 31 -5.05 14.00 4.10
CA HIS A 31 -6.08 14.45 5.04
C HIS A 31 -6.33 13.37 6.09
N SER A 32 -5.72 13.54 7.26
CA SER A 32 -5.65 12.57 8.37
C SER A 32 -6.98 11.96 8.83
N ILE A 33 -8.12 12.58 8.51
CA ILE A 33 -9.45 12.11 8.91
C ILE A 33 -9.90 10.90 8.10
N ASP A 34 -9.67 10.88 6.79
CA ASP A 34 -10.16 9.80 5.93
C ASP A 34 -9.30 8.55 6.07
N LEU A 35 -7.98 8.71 6.22
CA LEU A 35 -7.09 7.60 6.52
C LEU A 35 -7.38 6.99 7.90
N LYS A 36 -7.69 7.80 8.92
CA LYS A 36 -8.09 7.30 10.25
C LYS A 36 -9.38 6.48 10.19
N LYS A 37 -10.39 6.94 9.46
CA LYS A 37 -11.62 6.16 9.23
C LYS A 37 -11.32 4.88 8.49
N PHE A 38 -10.52 4.92 7.43
CA PHE A 38 -10.15 3.73 6.66
C PHE A 38 -9.42 2.68 7.50
N LYS A 39 -8.49 3.11 8.37
CA LYS A 39 -7.81 2.23 9.35
C LYS A 39 -8.77 1.47 10.27
N SER A 40 -9.98 1.99 10.53
CA SER A 40 -10.99 1.27 11.31
C SER A 40 -11.74 0.19 10.52
N THR A 41 -11.68 0.24 9.19
CA THR A 41 -12.38 -0.70 8.28
C THR A 41 -11.50 -1.85 7.79
N MET A 42 -10.18 -1.75 8.00
CA MET A 42 -9.20 -2.73 7.59
C MET A 42 -8.30 -3.04 8.78
N SER A 43 -8.04 -4.32 9.04
CA SER A 43 -7.12 -4.74 10.10
C SER A 43 -5.97 -5.53 9.48
N ILE A 44 -4.77 -4.95 9.54
CA ILE A 44 -3.54 -5.65 9.16
C ILE A 44 -3.18 -6.59 10.31
N GLN A 45 -3.16 -7.90 10.05
CA GLN A 45 -2.89 -8.94 11.07
C GLN A 45 -1.39 -9.19 11.31
N TYR A 46 -0.51 -8.45 10.65
CA TYR A 46 0.92 -8.58 10.76
C TYR A 46 1.46 -7.67 11.87
N ASP A 47 2.42 -8.17 12.65
CA ASP A 47 3.19 -7.35 13.59
C ASP A 47 4.21 -6.53 12.80
N LEU A 48 3.86 -5.28 12.48
CA LEU A 48 4.64 -4.39 11.63
C LEU A 48 5.05 -3.13 12.38
N PRO A 49 6.23 -2.56 12.07
CA PRO A 49 6.54 -1.21 12.51
C PRO A 49 5.44 -0.22 12.11
N GLN A 50 5.06 0.68 13.02
CA GLN A 50 3.94 1.60 12.83
C GLN A 50 4.00 2.36 11.49
N LYS A 51 5.21 2.81 11.10
CA LYS A 51 5.42 3.54 9.85
C LYS A 51 5.07 2.70 8.61
N LEU A 52 5.41 1.42 8.62
CA LEU A 52 5.09 0.49 7.54
C LEU A 52 3.59 0.18 7.51
N ALA A 53 2.98 -0.04 8.69
CA ALA A 53 1.53 -0.21 8.77
C ALA A 53 0.78 1.00 8.18
N ASP A 54 1.22 2.22 8.53
CA ASP A 54 0.65 3.46 8.02
C ASP A 54 0.82 3.60 6.50
N ALA A 55 1.98 3.23 5.97
CA ALA A 55 2.24 3.18 4.54
C ALA A 55 1.30 2.21 3.80
N ILE A 56 1.11 1.00 4.33
CA ILE A 56 0.19 0.01 3.75
C ILE A 56 -1.24 0.54 3.76
N TYR A 57 -1.70 1.15 4.86
CA TYR A 57 -3.04 1.75 4.91
C TYR A 57 -3.20 2.87 3.88
N PHE A 58 -2.17 3.68 3.65
CA PHE A 58 -2.19 4.74 2.64
C PHE A 58 -2.35 4.15 1.23
N ILE A 59 -1.53 3.16 0.89
CA ILE A 59 -1.58 2.48 -0.41
C ILE A 59 -2.94 1.84 -0.64
N GLU A 60 -3.45 1.12 0.36
CA GLU A 60 -4.77 0.47 0.29
C GLU A 60 -5.92 1.47 0.14
N TYR A 61 -5.85 2.61 0.84
CA TYR A 61 -6.84 3.67 0.74
C TYR A 61 -6.90 4.23 -0.69
N HIS A 62 -5.76 4.61 -1.26
CA HIS A 62 -5.73 5.19 -2.61
C HIS A 62 -6.05 4.14 -3.70
N TYR A 63 -5.63 2.89 -3.52
CA TYR A 63 -5.99 1.80 -4.44
C TYR A 63 -7.49 1.54 -4.46
N LYS A 64 -8.14 1.40 -3.29
CA LYS A 64 -9.57 1.07 -3.22
C LYS A 64 -10.47 2.21 -3.67
N ASN A 65 -10.12 3.45 -3.29
CA ASN A 65 -10.94 4.61 -3.61
C ASN A 65 -10.64 5.20 -5.00
N ARG A 66 -9.68 4.62 -5.75
CA ARG A 66 -9.18 5.18 -7.01
C ARG A 66 -8.84 6.67 -6.89
N GLY A 67 -8.12 7.00 -5.82
CA GLY A 67 -7.75 8.38 -5.51
C GLY A 67 -6.71 8.95 -6.49
N PRO A 68 -6.19 10.16 -6.23
CA PRO A 68 -5.23 10.84 -7.11
C PRO A 68 -4.00 10.02 -7.47
N HIS A 69 -3.54 9.18 -6.54
CA HIS A 69 -2.33 8.36 -6.65
C HIS A 69 -2.60 6.93 -7.13
N PHE A 70 -3.81 6.65 -7.63
CA PHE A 70 -4.22 5.29 -8.01
C PHE A 70 -3.34 4.68 -9.11
N GLU A 71 -3.04 5.44 -10.16
CA GLU A 71 -2.26 4.93 -11.29
C GLU A 71 -0.83 4.58 -10.88
N GLU A 72 -0.17 5.43 -10.09
CA GLU A 72 1.17 5.14 -9.57
C GLU A 72 1.17 3.93 -8.63
N ILE A 73 0.14 3.79 -7.79
CA ILE A 73 0.00 2.61 -6.91
C ILE A 73 -0.28 1.35 -7.74
N MET A 74 -1.04 1.45 -8.83
CA MET A 74 -1.26 0.34 -9.74
C MET A 74 0.06 -0.08 -10.42
N ASP A 75 0.86 0.88 -10.88
CA ASP A 75 2.18 0.63 -11.45
C ASP A 75 3.15 0.03 -10.44
N PHE A 76 3.10 0.49 -9.19
CA PHE A 76 3.81 -0.13 -8.08
C PHE A 76 3.44 -1.62 -7.94
N PHE A 77 2.14 -1.96 -7.88
CA PHE A 77 1.74 -3.38 -7.80
C PHE A 77 2.12 -4.20 -9.03
N ASN A 78 2.06 -3.61 -10.23
CA ASN A 78 2.52 -4.28 -11.45
C ASN A 78 4.04 -4.55 -11.39
N THR A 79 4.81 -3.62 -10.84
CA THR A 79 6.26 -3.77 -10.63
C THR A 79 6.54 -4.91 -9.64
N LEU A 80 5.87 -4.93 -8.49
CA LEU A 80 6.02 -6.03 -7.53
C LEU A 80 5.64 -7.39 -8.13
N ARG A 81 4.59 -7.43 -8.96
CA ARG A 81 4.19 -8.65 -9.68
C ARG A 81 5.24 -9.09 -10.71
N ALA A 82 5.90 -8.16 -11.37
CA ALA A 82 6.98 -8.48 -12.30
C ALA A 82 8.18 -9.09 -11.56
N ILE A 83 8.52 -8.56 -10.37
CA ILE A 83 9.55 -9.12 -9.49
C ILE A 83 9.18 -10.53 -9.06
N GLU A 84 7.96 -10.75 -8.55
CA GLU A 84 7.46 -12.08 -8.15
C GLU A 84 7.68 -13.12 -9.26
N ARG A 85 7.37 -12.77 -10.51
CA ARG A 85 7.52 -13.67 -11.67
C ARG A 85 8.95 -13.95 -12.10
N GLN A 86 9.92 -13.14 -11.70
CA GLN A 86 11.34 -13.34 -12.01
C GLN A 86 12.04 -14.20 -10.95
N VAL A 87 11.49 -14.24 -9.74
CA VAL A 87 12.07 -14.96 -8.59
C VAL A 87 11.51 -16.39 -8.47
N ILE A 88 10.39 -16.69 -9.14
CA ILE A 88 9.75 -18.02 -9.23
C ILE A 88 10.28 -18.82 -10.42
#